data_AF-A0A948APJ6-F1
#
_entry.id   AF-A0A948APJ6-F1
#
_cell.length_a   1.000
_cell.length_b   1.000
_cell.length_c   1.000
_cell.angle_alpha   90.00
_cell.angle_beta   90.00
_cell.angle_gamma   90.00
#
_symmetry.space_group_name_H-M   'P 1'
#
loop_
_entity.id
_entity.type
_entity.pdbx_description
1 polymer ?
#
loop_
_entity_poly.entity_id
_entity_poly.type
_entity_poly.pdbx_seq_one_letter_code
_entity_poly.pdbx_strand_id
1 'polypeptide(L)'
;MKRISKTERITILGTPEFKAFLALEAEKTGISVSELVRTRCEHAPPSNENSETLEALARELTHAVADARQALEAGMADVQEVLASRGAA
;
A
#
# COMPACT_ATOMS: atom_id res chain seq x y z
N MET A 1 2.47 -32.48 -5.77
CA MET A 1 1.87 -31.25 -6.32
C MET A 1 2.61 -30.87 -7.61
N LYS A 2 2.03 -31.05 -8.80
CA LYS A 2 2.69 -30.67 -10.07
C LYS A 2 2.50 -29.17 -10.26
N ARG A 3 3.57 -28.37 -10.16
CA ARG A 3 3.51 -26.95 -10.58
C ARG A 3 3.27 -26.96 -12.09
N ILE A 4 2.14 -26.45 -12.55
CA ILE A 4 1.92 -26.20 -13.97
C ILE A 4 2.84 -25.03 -14.34
N SER A 5 3.95 -25.31 -15.00
CA SER A 5 4.80 -24.28 -15.58
C SER A 5 4.00 -23.52 -16.63
N LYS A 6 4.02 -22.19 -16.61
CA LYS A 6 3.40 -21.35 -17.63
C LYS A 6 4.25 -21.45 -18.90
N THR A 7 3.83 -22.28 -19.86
CA THR A 7 4.64 -22.65 -21.04
C THR A 7 4.32 -21.83 -22.29
N GLU A 8 3.15 -21.21 -22.37
CA GLU A 8 2.74 -20.42 -23.52
C GLU A 8 3.49 -19.08 -23.60
N ARG A 9 4.00 -18.74 -24.79
CA ARG A 9 4.73 -17.49 -25.03
C ARG A 9 3.75 -16.40 -25.48
N ILE A 10 3.81 -15.26 -24.81
CA ILE A 10 3.08 -14.05 -25.19
C ILE A 10 4.07 -13.05 -25.81
N THR A 11 3.71 -12.50 -26.96
CA THR A 11 4.46 -11.42 -27.62
C THR A 11 3.60 -10.16 -27.62
N ILE A 12 4.16 -9.05 -27.17
CA ILE A 12 3.49 -7.75 -27.11
C ILE A 12 4.29 -6.76 -27.95
N LEU A 13 3.63 -6.11 -28.90
CA LEU A 13 4.20 -4.96 -29.60
C LEU A 13 4.00 -3.72 -28.74
N GLY A 14 5.07 -2.98 -28.48
CA GLY A 14 5.06 -1.76 -27.68
C GLY A 14 6.08 -0.77 -28.20
N THR A 15 5.96 0.49 -27.78
CA THR A 15 6.94 1.52 -28.12
C THR A 15 8.23 1.33 -27.29
N PRO A 16 9.35 1.94 -27.71
CA PRO A 16 10.59 1.93 -26.92
C PRO A 16 10.38 2.45 -25.49
N GLU A 17 9.57 3.49 -25.33
CA GLU A 17 9.24 4.12 -24.04
C GLU A 17 8.45 3.15 -23.16
N PHE A 18 7.48 2.44 -23.73
CA PHE A 18 6.70 1.44 -23.02
C PHE A 18 7.58 0.28 -22.53
N LYS A 19 8.53 -0.17 -23.36
CA LYS A 19 9.49 -1.20 -22.96
C LYS A 19 10.40 -0.73 -21.82
N ALA A 20 10.90 0.50 -21.89
CA ALA A 20 11.72 1.10 -20.83
C ALA A 20 10.93 1.24 -19.52
N PHE A 21 9.67 1.67 -19.61
CA PHE A 21 8.77 1.75 -18.47
C PHE A 21 8.58 0.38 -17.80
N LEU A 22 8.29 -0.68 -18.56
CA LEU A 22 8.14 -2.02 -17.99
C LEU A 22 9.41 -2.52 -17.31
N ALA A 23 10.58 -2.24 -17.87
CA ALA A 23 11.86 -2.61 -17.28
C ALA A 23 12.07 -1.91 -15.93
N LEU A 24 11.81 -0.59 -15.87
CA LEU A 24 11.95 0.20 -14.65
C LEU A 24 10.99 -0.27 -13.55
N GLU A 25 9.74 -0.56 -13.89
CA GLU A 25 8.75 -1.03 -12.92
C GLU A 25 9.08 -2.41 -12.36
N ALA A 26 9.63 -3.29 -13.20
CA ALA A 26 10.11 -4.61 -12.80
C ALA A 26 11.31 -4.52 -11.86
N GLU A 27 12.24 -3.58 -12.13
CA GLU A 27 13.39 -3.30 -11.27
C GLU A 27 12.97 -2.79 -9.89
N LYS A 28 12.06 -1.82 -9.82
CA LYS A 28 11.53 -1.28 -8.54
C LYS A 28 10.92 -2.35 -7.64
N THR A 29 10.33 -3.38 -8.25
CA THR A 29 9.64 -4.47 -7.54
C THR A 29 10.51 -5.72 -7.38
N GLY A 30 11.74 -5.72 -7.91
CA GLY A 30 12.68 -6.84 -7.81
C GLY A 30 12.23 -8.12 -8.53
N ILE A 31 11.33 -8.01 -9.51
CA ILE A 31 10.78 -9.15 -10.27
C ILE A 31 11.07 -9.02 -11.76
N SER A 32 10.85 -10.09 -12.53
CA SER A 32 11.00 -10.02 -13.99
C SER A 32 9.84 -9.27 -14.63
N VAL A 33 10.06 -8.70 -15.82
CA VAL A 33 8.99 -8.06 -16.62
C VAL A 33 7.83 -9.02 -16.88
N SER A 34 8.12 -10.29 -17.16
CA SER A 34 7.07 -11.30 -17.38
C SER A 34 6.26 -11.59 -16.11
N GLU A 35 6.90 -11.55 -14.94
CA GLU A 35 6.20 -11.70 -13.66
C GLU A 35 5.35 -10.47 -13.36
N LEU A 36 5.89 -9.28 -13.60
CA LEU A 36 5.17 -8.01 -13.43
C LEU A 36 3.88 -7.99 -14.27
N VAL A 37 3.99 -8.35 -15.55
CA VAL A 37 2.84 -8.42 -16.46
C VAL A 37 1.83 -9.45 -15.98
N ARG A 38 2.29 -10.64 -15.56
CA ARG A 38 1.39 -11.68 -15.04
C ARG A 38 0.67 -11.24 -13.78
N THR A 39 1.38 -10.68 -12.82
CA THR A 39 0.78 -10.19 -11.57
C THR A 39 -0.28 -9.14 -11.87
N ARG A 40 0.02 -8.16 -12.72
CA ARG A 40 -0.93 -7.10 -13.07
C ARG A 40 -2.13 -7.60 -13.86
N CYS A 41 -1.98 -8.59 -14.74
CA CYS A 41 -3.09 -9.11 -15.55
C CYS A 41 -3.92 -10.19 -14.85
N GLU A 42 -3.29 -11.08 -14.06
CA GLU A 42 -3.98 -12.13 -13.31
C GLU A 42 -4.57 -11.62 -11.99
N HIS A 43 -3.99 -10.56 -11.40
CA HIS A 43 -4.47 -9.92 -10.16
C HIS A 43 -4.97 -8.49 -10.41
N ALA A 44 -5.29 -8.14 -11.66
CA ALA A 44 -6.04 -6.91 -11.92
C ALA A 44 -7.29 -6.94 -11.02
N PRO A 45 -7.47 -5.97 -10.10
CA PRO A 45 -8.67 -5.96 -9.30
C PRO A 45 -9.88 -5.90 -10.25
N PRO A 46 -10.93 -6.70 -10.01
CA PRO A 46 -12.17 -6.54 -10.75
C PRO A 46 -12.62 -5.09 -10.62
N SER A 47 -13.02 -4.53 -11.76
CA SER A 47 -13.40 -3.13 -12.01
C SER A 47 -14.05 -2.42 -10.82
N ASN A 48 -13.55 -1.21 -10.53
CA ASN A 48 -14.14 -0.06 -9.81
C ASN A 48 -14.73 -0.24 -8.40
N GLU A 49 -15.42 -1.33 -8.08
CA GLU A 49 -16.15 -1.48 -6.81
C GLU A 49 -15.22 -1.57 -5.58
N ASN A 50 -14.05 -2.18 -5.76
CA ASN A 50 -13.06 -2.29 -4.68
C ASN A 50 -12.26 -0.99 -4.47
N SER A 51 -12.19 -0.11 -5.46
CA SER A 51 -11.40 1.13 -5.37
C SER A 51 -12.09 2.12 -4.43
N GLU A 52 -13.40 2.30 -4.57
CA GLU A 52 -14.18 3.20 -3.71
C GLU A 52 -14.18 2.71 -2.24
N THR A 53 -14.29 1.40 -2.05
CA THR A 53 -14.21 0.78 -0.71
C THR A 53 -12.83 0.98 -0.08
N LEU A 54 -11.75 0.78 -0.84
CA LEU A 54 -10.38 1.01 -0.37
C LEU A 54 -10.13 2.49 -0.02
N GLU A 55 -10.64 3.42 -0.82
CA GLU A 55 -10.54 4.86 -0.54
C GLU A 55 -11.34 5.28 0.69
N ALA A 56 -12.49 4.66 0.94
CA ALA A 56 -13.26 4.89 2.16
C ALA A 56 -12.49 4.39 3.40
N LEU A 57 -11.95 3.17 3.35
CA LEU A 57 -11.16 2.60 4.44
C LEU A 57 -9.88 3.39 4.72
N ALA A 58 -9.19 3.87 3.67
CA ALA A 58 -8.00 4.71 3.83
C ALA A 58 -8.31 6.04 4.52
N ARG A 59 -9.46 6.66 4.20
CA ARG A 59 -9.93 7.88 4.86
C ARG A 59 -10.28 7.64 6.32
N GLU A 60 -11.02 6.57 6.61
CA GLU A 60 -11.38 6.21 7.98
C GLU A 60 -10.14 5.92 8.83
N LEU A 61 -9.17 5.17 8.29
CA LEU A 61 -7.90 4.92 8.97
C LEU A 61 -7.14 6.22 9.27
N THR A 62 -7.10 7.16 8.33
CA THR A 62 -6.44 8.45 8.52
C THR A 62 -7.08 9.26 9.64
N HIS A 63 -8.41 9.28 9.69
CA HIS A 63 -9.16 9.92 10.79
C HIS A 63 -8.89 9.25 12.14
N ALA A 64 -8.99 7.92 12.21
CA ALA A 64 -8.76 7.18 13.44
C ALA A 64 -7.34 7.40 13.99
N VAL A 65 -6.34 7.49 13.11
CA VAL A 65 -4.95 7.79 13.51
C VAL A 65 -4.81 9.22 14.04
N ALA A 66 -5.51 10.19 13.45
CA ALA A 66 -5.50 11.57 13.93
C ALA A 66 -6.13 11.67 15.33
N ASP A 67 -7.29 11.05 15.53
CA ASP A 67 -7.99 11.03 16.82
C ASP A 67 -7.15 10.34 17.90
N ALA A 68 -6.52 9.21 17.56
CA ALA A 68 -5.64 8.49 18.48
C ALA A 68 -4.42 9.33 18.88
N ARG A 69 -3.82 10.09 17.96
CA ARG A 69 -2.73 11.02 18.27
C ARG A 69 -3.17 12.13 19.20
N GLN A 70 -4.32 12.74 18.94
CA GLN A 70 -4.85 13.79 19.78
C GLN A 70 -5.16 13.29 21.20
N ALA A 71 -5.78 12.11 21.32
CA ALA A 71 -6.04 11.50 22.63
C ALA A 71 -4.75 11.16 23.39
N LEU A 72 -3.72 10.71 22.69
CA LEU A 72 -2.41 10.44 23.29
C LEU A 72 -1.74 11.72 23.81
N GLU A 73 -1.76 12.79 23.02
CA GLU A 73 -1.21 14.09 23.42
C GLU A 73 -1.96 14.68 24.63
N ALA A 74 -3.29 14.60 24.63
CA ALA A 74 -4.10 15.01 25.78
C ALA A 74 -3.76 14.21 27.04
N GLY A 75 -3.70 12.87 26.95
CA GLY A 75 -3.33 12.02 28.08
C GLY A 75 -1.92 12.29 28.61
N MET A 76 -0.97 12.60 27.73
CA MET A 76 0.38 13.01 28.12
C MET A 76 0.38 14.34 28.88
N ALA A 77 -0.42 15.32 28.43
CA ALA A 77 -0.57 16.61 29.10
C ALA A 77 -1.19 16.43 30.49
N ASP A 78 -2.26 15.63 30.61
CA ASP A 78 -2.91 15.34 31.89
C ASP A 78 -1.93 14.68 32.88
N VAL A 79 -1.13 13.72 32.42
CA VAL A 79 -0.10 13.07 33.24
C VAL A 79 0.96 14.08 33.69
N GLN A 80 1.40 14.97 32.81
CA GLN A 80 2.36 16.03 33.17
C GLN A 80 1.79 17.01 34.20
N GLU A 81 0.52 17.39 34.08
CA GLU A 81 -0.17 18.25 35.04
C GLU A 81 -0.28 17.58 36.43
N VAL A 82 -0.64 16.30 36.46
CA VAL A 82 -0.69 15.51 37.70
C VAL A 82 0.70 15.37 38.34
N LEU A 83 1.74 15.16 37.54
CA LEU A 83 3.12 15.11 38.05
C LEU A 83 3.58 16.48 38.57
N ALA A 84 3.25 17.57 37.88
CA ALA A 84 3.61 18.92 38.30
C ALA A 84 2.91 19.33 39.60
N SER A 85 1.62 18.97 39.76
CA SER A 85 0.86 19.25 40.99
C SER A 85 1.28 18.39 42.18
N ARG A 86 1.88 17.21 41.96
CA ARG A 86 2.40 16.32 43.02
C ARG A 86 3.88 16.51 43.35
N GLY A 87 4.66 17.14 42.48
CA GLY A 87 6.10 17.44 42.69
C GLY A 87 6.38 18.79 43.36
N ALA A 88 5.35 19.58 43.69
CA ALA A 88 5.46 20.87 44.37
C ALA A 88 5.20 20.81 45.88
N ALA A 89 5.50 19.66 46.52
CA ALA A 89 5.43 19.45 47.97
C ALA A 89 6.81 19.10 48.54
#